data_AF-A0A950V1X8-F1
#
_entry.id   AF-A0A950V1X8-F1
#
_cell.length_a   1.000
_cell.length_b   1.000
_cell.length_c   1.000
_cell.angle_alpha   90.00
_cell.angle_beta   90.00
_cell.angle_gamma   90.00
#
_symmetry.space_group_name_H-M   'P 1'
#
loop_
_entity.id
_entity.type
_entity.pdbx_description
1 polymer ?
#
loop_
_entity_poly.entity_id
_entity_poly.type
_entity_poly.pdbx_seq_one_letter_code
_entity_poly.pdbx_strand_id
1 'polypeptide(L)'
;KLIGDSETLGVVRECYRSGQTFAQAFAELMTGLFTRYGLILLESSDPELHEIGAPVFAAAVEKAEELTSAILERNRELEAAGYHAQVNVTASSTLLFIVKHQSRVAVHRRNGGFAADAEQWTNEELQRKVRSNPELFSPNVLLRPVLQDYLLPTAAYIPGPAEAAYFAQAEIVYSEVLGRTTALWPRFSATLAEPRLSSWMRKYGLELRDVLQPRDTFLALLARRTVPADIKDDFDRTREHLDRLLAGLINSLKKVDATVAEAGENAASKMRYQLDHLEARAAKAHLQRTQVVERHGSLLSTMLFPDKELQERRIGGVYFLGKYGPDLIDALLEQYRPECRDHHVIHLD
;
A
#
# COMPACT_ATOMS: atom_id res chain seq x y z
N LYS A 1 -1.66 25.25 7.30
CA LYS A 1 -1.96 26.07 6.09
C LYS A 1 -2.43 25.09 5.04
N LEU A 2 -3.69 25.17 4.62
CA LEU A 2 -4.06 24.67 3.29
C LEU A 2 -3.06 25.31 2.32
N ILE A 3 -2.50 24.51 1.40
CA ILE A 3 -1.53 24.96 0.41
C ILE A 3 -2.15 26.21 -0.22
N GLY A 4 -1.48 27.37 -0.07
CA GLY A 4 -1.98 28.62 -0.63
C GLY A 4 -2.03 28.55 -2.16
N ASP A 5 -2.37 29.64 -2.85
CA ASP A 5 -2.29 29.63 -4.31
C ASP A 5 -0.85 29.32 -4.75
N SER A 6 -0.72 28.25 -5.54
CA SER A 6 0.52 27.77 -6.15
C SER A 6 0.25 27.52 -7.63
N GLU A 7 1.30 27.53 -8.45
CA GLU A 7 1.21 27.23 -9.89
C GLU A 7 0.52 25.88 -10.13
N THR A 8 0.93 24.84 -9.40
CA THR A 8 0.30 23.51 -9.50
C THR A 8 -1.19 23.54 -9.17
N LEU A 9 -1.63 24.28 -8.15
CA LEU A 9 -3.06 24.39 -7.85
C LEU A 9 -3.81 25.20 -8.92
N GLY A 10 -3.14 26.15 -9.58
CA GLY A 10 -3.65 26.79 -10.79
C GLY A 10 -3.94 25.77 -11.89
N VAL A 11 -2.94 24.95 -12.23
CA VAL A 11 -3.09 23.88 -13.23
C VAL A 11 -4.20 22.90 -12.87
N VAL A 12 -4.28 22.47 -11.60
CA VAL A 12 -5.38 21.59 -11.14
C VAL A 12 -6.75 22.25 -11.34
N ARG A 13 -6.90 23.54 -11.06
CA ARG A 13 -8.18 24.26 -11.28
C ARG A 13 -8.52 24.37 -12.77
N GLU A 14 -7.53 24.52 -13.63
CA GLU A 14 -7.71 24.59 -15.09
C GLU A 14 -8.13 23.25 -15.68
N CYS A 15 -7.54 22.14 -15.20
CA CYS A 15 -7.85 20.79 -15.63
C CYS A 15 -9.19 20.26 -15.08
N TYR A 16 -9.60 20.64 -13.86
CA TYR A 16 -10.82 20.14 -13.23
C TYR A 16 -11.95 21.18 -13.29
N ARG A 17 -12.49 21.41 -14.48
CA ARG A 17 -13.56 22.39 -14.75
C ARG A 17 -14.89 21.74 -15.18
N SER A 18 -15.97 22.51 -15.11
CA SER A 18 -17.29 22.07 -15.56
C SER A 18 -17.28 21.68 -17.04
N GLY A 19 -17.94 20.57 -17.38
CA GLY A 19 -18.02 20.05 -18.75
C GLY A 19 -16.94 19.02 -19.12
N GLN A 20 -15.96 18.75 -18.25
CA GLN A 20 -14.98 17.66 -18.44
C GLN A 20 -15.32 16.45 -17.57
N THR A 21 -15.00 15.27 -18.09
CA THR A 21 -15.00 14.04 -17.30
C THR A 21 -13.78 14.00 -16.37
N PHE A 22 -13.85 13.21 -15.29
CA PHE A 22 -12.69 12.99 -14.42
C PHE A 22 -11.48 12.41 -15.15
N ALA A 23 -11.72 11.52 -16.12
CA ALA A 23 -10.65 10.92 -16.94
C ALA A 23 -9.94 11.97 -17.78
N GLN A 24 -10.69 12.85 -18.46
CA GLN A 24 -10.13 13.96 -19.24
C GLN A 24 -9.33 14.93 -18.35
N ALA A 25 -9.91 15.36 -17.22
CA ALA A 25 -9.24 16.25 -16.29
C ALA A 25 -7.93 15.66 -15.75
N PHE A 26 -7.95 14.37 -15.37
CA PHE A 26 -6.76 13.64 -14.93
C PHE A 26 -5.73 13.53 -16.06
N ALA A 27 -6.16 13.22 -17.27
CA ALA A 27 -5.27 13.09 -18.41
C ALA A 27 -4.59 14.41 -18.78
N GLU A 28 -5.33 15.53 -18.76
CA GLU A 28 -4.77 16.87 -18.97
C GLU A 28 -3.73 17.21 -17.88
N LEU A 29 -4.04 16.95 -16.61
CA LEU A 29 -3.12 17.19 -15.51
C LEU A 29 -1.84 16.35 -15.63
N MET A 30 -1.98 15.05 -15.89
CA MET A 30 -0.83 14.14 -16.04
C MET A 30 0.01 14.48 -17.26
N THR A 31 -0.61 14.87 -18.37
CA THR A 31 0.09 15.34 -19.57
C THR A 31 0.90 16.60 -19.24
N GLY A 32 0.30 17.58 -18.56
CA GLY A 32 1.00 18.80 -18.15
C GLY A 32 2.20 18.52 -17.24
N LEU A 33 2.04 17.64 -16.24
CA LEU A 33 3.09 17.29 -15.29
C LEU A 33 4.23 16.47 -15.91
N PHE A 34 3.91 15.59 -16.87
CA PHE A 34 4.87 14.59 -17.37
C PHE A 34 5.25 14.74 -18.85
N THR A 35 4.83 15.82 -19.52
CA THR A 35 5.12 16.06 -20.95
C THR A 35 6.61 15.95 -21.29
N ARG A 36 7.48 16.51 -20.44
CA ARG A 36 8.95 16.45 -20.65
C ARG A 36 9.55 15.05 -20.58
N TYR A 37 8.83 14.10 -20.00
CA TYR A 37 9.25 12.70 -19.88
C TYR A 37 8.60 11.79 -20.93
N GLY A 38 7.74 12.33 -21.79
CA GLY A 38 7.07 11.55 -22.84
C GLY A 38 6.07 10.53 -22.30
N LEU A 39 5.38 10.83 -21.20
CA LEU A 39 4.31 9.97 -20.69
C LEU A 39 3.17 9.88 -21.71
N ILE A 40 2.88 8.66 -22.15
CA ILE A 40 1.74 8.35 -23.01
C ILE A 40 0.59 7.88 -22.11
N LEU A 41 -0.58 8.47 -22.30
CA LEU A 41 -1.80 8.09 -21.60
C LEU A 41 -2.69 7.27 -22.52
N LEU A 42 -3.26 6.20 -21.99
CA LEU A 42 -4.16 5.32 -22.70
C LEU A 42 -5.48 5.24 -21.93
N GLU A 43 -6.58 5.64 -22.57
CA GLU A 43 -7.92 5.55 -21.98
C GLU A 43 -8.52 4.16 -22.24
N SER A 44 -8.63 3.37 -21.19
CA SER A 44 -9.13 1.98 -21.28
C SER A 44 -10.55 1.87 -21.83
N SER A 45 -11.36 2.93 -21.79
CA SER A 45 -12.72 2.99 -22.30
C SER A 45 -12.82 3.36 -23.79
N ASP A 46 -11.69 3.59 -24.47
CA ASP A 46 -11.67 3.93 -25.90
C ASP A 46 -12.28 2.79 -26.76
N PRO A 47 -13.28 3.09 -27.61
CA PRO A 47 -13.90 2.08 -28.48
C PRO A 47 -12.91 1.39 -29.42
N GLU A 48 -11.90 2.10 -29.95
CA GLU A 48 -10.93 1.52 -30.88
C GLU A 48 -10.06 0.46 -30.17
N LEU A 49 -9.72 0.70 -28.89
CA LEU A 49 -9.02 -0.30 -28.08
C LEU A 49 -9.89 -1.53 -27.79
N HIS A 50 -11.21 -1.35 -27.63
CA HIS A 50 -12.12 -2.48 -27.47
C HIS A 50 -12.22 -3.31 -28.75
N GLU A 51 -12.26 -2.67 -29.92
CA GLU A 51 -12.25 -3.36 -31.21
C GLU A 51 -10.99 -4.19 -31.39
N ILE A 52 -9.81 -3.61 -31.14
CA ILE A 52 -8.53 -4.33 -31.21
C ILE A 52 -8.51 -5.48 -30.17
N GLY A 53 -8.99 -5.21 -28.95
CA GLY A 53 -9.02 -6.15 -27.82
C GLY A 53 -10.11 -7.23 -27.89
N ALA A 54 -11.02 -7.18 -28.86
CA ALA A 54 -12.14 -8.11 -28.98
C ALA A 54 -11.75 -9.61 -28.93
N PRO A 55 -10.60 -10.06 -29.51
CA PRO A 55 -10.16 -11.44 -29.38
C PRO A 55 -9.89 -11.89 -27.94
N VAL A 56 -9.40 -11.00 -27.07
CA VAL A 56 -9.17 -11.31 -25.65
C VAL A 56 -10.49 -11.54 -24.92
N PHE A 57 -11.49 -10.68 -25.18
CA PHE A 57 -12.83 -10.87 -24.62
C PHE A 57 -13.48 -12.16 -25.14
N ALA A 58 -13.33 -12.45 -26.44
CA ALA A 58 -13.87 -13.67 -27.04
C ALA A 58 -13.23 -14.92 -26.43
N ALA A 59 -11.90 -14.93 -26.24
CA ALA A 59 -11.18 -16.01 -25.57
C ALA A 59 -11.64 -16.19 -24.12
N ALA A 60 -11.92 -15.10 -23.39
CA ALA A 60 -12.43 -15.16 -22.03
C ALA A 60 -13.85 -15.77 -21.93
N VAL A 61 -14.68 -15.64 -22.96
CA VAL A 61 -15.98 -16.32 -23.05
C VAL A 61 -15.81 -17.79 -23.47
N GLU A 62 -15.02 -18.02 -24.52
CA GLU A 62 -14.79 -19.35 -25.09
C GLU A 62 -14.19 -20.31 -24.06
N LYS A 63 -13.15 -19.86 -23.33
CA LYS A 63 -12.41 -20.64 -22.34
C LYS A 63 -12.90 -20.43 -20.91
N ALA A 64 -14.12 -19.93 -20.71
CA ALA A 64 -14.58 -19.48 -19.39
C ALA A 64 -14.54 -20.59 -18.32
N GLU A 65 -14.83 -21.83 -18.70
CA GLU A 65 -14.83 -22.97 -17.79
C GLU A 65 -13.41 -23.41 -17.42
N GLU A 66 -12.52 -23.52 -18.42
CA GLU A 66 -11.13 -23.89 -18.22
C GLU A 66 -10.40 -22.84 -17.38
N LEU A 67 -10.57 -21.56 -17.70
CA LEU A 67 -9.96 -20.44 -16.97
C LEU A 67 -10.41 -20.42 -15.52
N THR A 68 -11.70 -20.51 -15.25
CA THR A 68 -12.21 -20.51 -13.87
C THR A 68 -11.70 -21.72 -13.09
N SER A 69 -11.67 -22.91 -13.70
CA SER A 69 -11.16 -24.12 -13.05
C SER A 69 -9.66 -24.00 -12.73
N ALA A 70 -8.86 -23.49 -13.67
CA ALA A 70 -7.43 -23.30 -13.49
C ALA A 70 -7.11 -22.21 -12.45
N ILE A 71 -7.90 -21.13 -12.39
CA ILE A 71 -7.76 -20.11 -11.33
C ILE A 71 -8.10 -20.70 -9.95
N LEU A 72 -9.16 -21.51 -9.84
CA LEU A 72 -9.50 -22.17 -8.57
C LEU A 72 -8.41 -23.13 -8.10
N GLU A 73 -7.74 -23.83 -9.02
CA GLU A 73 -6.59 -24.66 -8.67
C GLU A 73 -5.40 -23.81 -8.24
N ARG A 74 -5.08 -22.74 -8.97
CA ARG A 74 -4.03 -21.78 -8.58
C ARG A 74 -4.29 -21.17 -7.20
N ASN A 75 -5.55 -20.91 -6.85
CA ASN A 75 -5.88 -20.45 -5.50
C ASN A 75 -5.48 -21.48 -4.43
N ARG A 76 -5.72 -22.77 -4.67
CA ARG A 76 -5.30 -23.84 -3.75
C ARG A 76 -3.78 -23.94 -3.64
N GLU A 77 -3.08 -23.81 -4.77
CA GLU A 77 -1.61 -23.79 -4.79
C GLU A 77 -1.05 -22.62 -3.95
N LEU A 78 -1.63 -21.42 -4.09
CA LEU A 78 -1.24 -20.24 -3.33
C LEU A 78 -1.50 -20.43 -1.82
N GLU A 79 -2.67 -20.95 -1.46
CA GLU A 79 -3.04 -21.24 -0.07
C GLU A 79 -2.13 -22.31 0.56
N ALA A 80 -1.82 -23.37 -0.19
CA ALA A 80 -0.90 -24.41 0.27
C ALA A 80 0.53 -23.89 0.48
N ALA A 81 0.94 -22.86 -0.27
CA ALA A 81 2.21 -22.16 -0.11
C ALA A 81 2.20 -21.09 1.01
N GLY A 82 1.07 -20.91 1.71
CA GLY A 82 0.93 -19.94 2.81
C GLY A 82 0.57 -18.52 2.38
N TYR A 83 0.22 -18.31 1.10
CA TYR A 83 -0.34 -17.06 0.61
C TYR A 83 -1.88 -17.09 0.66
N HIS A 84 -2.53 -15.94 0.46
CA HIS A 84 -3.99 -15.86 0.33
C HIS A 84 -4.39 -15.60 -1.12
N ALA A 85 -5.55 -16.10 -1.54
CA ALA A 85 -6.16 -15.69 -2.80
C ALA A 85 -6.61 -14.22 -2.70
N GLN A 86 -6.04 -13.35 -3.54
CA GLN A 86 -6.33 -11.91 -3.51
C GLN A 86 -7.68 -11.58 -4.17
N VAL A 87 -8.06 -12.34 -5.19
CA VAL A 87 -9.32 -12.20 -5.93
C VAL A 87 -10.19 -13.41 -5.63
N ASN A 88 -11.38 -13.16 -5.10
CA ASN A 88 -12.37 -14.19 -4.83
C ASN A 88 -13.05 -14.60 -6.15
N VAL A 89 -12.83 -15.85 -6.55
CA VAL A 89 -13.40 -16.47 -7.74
C VAL A 89 -14.24 -17.66 -7.31
N THR A 90 -15.43 -17.81 -7.88
CA THR A 90 -16.30 -18.97 -7.70
C THR A 90 -16.45 -19.73 -9.02
N ALA A 91 -17.00 -20.95 -8.98
CA ALA A 91 -17.24 -21.73 -10.19
C ALA A 91 -18.18 -21.03 -11.21
N SER A 92 -18.99 -20.07 -10.75
CA SER A 92 -19.87 -19.26 -11.62
C SER A 92 -19.26 -17.93 -12.04
N SER A 93 -18.10 -17.54 -11.52
CA SER A 93 -17.41 -16.32 -11.93
C SER A 93 -16.96 -16.41 -13.38
N THR A 94 -16.97 -15.27 -14.07
CA THR A 94 -16.26 -15.07 -15.33
C THR A 94 -15.27 -13.93 -15.18
N LEU A 95 -14.47 -13.71 -16.23
CA LEU A 95 -13.50 -12.62 -16.27
C LEU A 95 -14.07 -11.32 -16.84
N LEU A 96 -15.38 -11.26 -17.08
CA LEU A 96 -16.02 -10.18 -17.82
C LEU A 96 -17.10 -9.48 -17.00
N PHE A 97 -17.21 -8.19 -17.25
CA PHE A 97 -18.38 -7.38 -16.94
C PHE A 97 -19.00 -6.90 -18.24
N ILE A 98 -20.31 -6.72 -18.24
CA ILE A 98 -21.03 -5.99 -19.29
C ILE A 98 -21.41 -4.60 -18.76
N VAL A 99 -21.21 -3.57 -19.57
CA VAL A 99 -21.55 -2.19 -19.25
C VAL A 99 -22.99 -1.93 -19.67
N LYS A 100 -23.86 -1.63 -18.69
CA LYS A 100 -25.27 -1.28 -18.89
C LYS A 100 -25.58 0.00 -18.13
N HIS A 101 -26.22 0.97 -18.77
CA HIS A 101 -26.60 2.25 -18.14
C HIS A 101 -25.44 2.90 -17.36
N GLN A 102 -24.24 2.92 -17.96
CA GLN A 102 -23.00 3.45 -17.35
C GLN A 102 -22.53 2.70 -16.09
N SER A 103 -23.07 1.51 -15.82
CA SER A 103 -22.69 0.66 -14.69
C SER A 103 -22.15 -0.68 -15.18
N ARG A 104 -21.17 -1.22 -14.46
CA ARG A 104 -20.59 -2.54 -14.74
C ARG A 104 -21.40 -3.62 -14.01
N VAL A 105 -21.88 -4.60 -14.77
CA VAL A 105 -22.59 -5.77 -14.24
C VAL A 105 -21.75 -7.00 -14.49
N ALA A 106 -21.49 -7.78 -13.44
CA ALA A 106 -20.67 -8.99 -13.56
C ALA A 106 -21.40 -10.03 -14.43
N VAL A 107 -20.68 -10.61 -15.38
CA VAL A 107 -21.18 -11.76 -16.15
C VAL A 107 -20.86 -13.03 -15.36
N HIS A 108 -21.86 -13.89 -15.19
CA HIS A 108 -21.73 -15.15 -14.47
C HIS A 108 -22.10 -16.32 -15.36
N ARG A 109 -21.48 -17.49 -15.13
CA ARG A 109 -21.96 -18.74 -15.72
C ARG A 109 -23.26 -19.18 -15.04
N ARG A 110 -24.24 -19.60 -15.82
CA ARG A 110 -25.53 -20.11 -15.33
C ARG A 110 -26.14 -21.09 -16.32
N ASN A 111 -26.56 -22.27 -15.86
CA ASN A 111 -27.28 -23.28 -16.64
C ASN A 111 -26.62 -23.62 -18.02
N GLY A 112 -25.29 -23.72 -18.06
CA GLY A 112 -24.55 -24.00 -19.31
C GLY A 112 -24.36 -22.80 -20.24
N GLY A 113 -24.88 -21.62 -19.88
CA GLY A 113 -24.66 -20.36 -20.57
C GLY A 113 -24.15 -19.27 -19.62
N PHE A 114 -24.48 -18.03 -19.94
CA PHE A 114 -24.07 -16.83 -19.21
C PHE A 114 -25.27 -15.98 -18.81
N ALA A 115 -25.14 -15.23 -17.72
CA ALA A 115 -26.15 -14.32 -17.26
C ALA A 115 -25.54 -13.03 -16.70
N ALA A 116 -26.22 -11.92 -16.91
CA ALA A 116 -25.97 -10.65 -16.24
C ALA A 116 -27.30 -9.94 -15.99
N ASP A 117 -27.65 -9.73 -14.73
CA ASP A 117 -28.99 -9.35 -14.27
C ASP A 117 -30.08 -10.33 -14.76
N ALA A 118 -31.07 -9.81 -15.51
CA ALA A 118 -32.17 -10.58 -16.09
C ALA A 118 -31.84 -11.17 -17.47
N GLU A 119 -30.74 -10.75 -18.09
CA GLU A 119 -30.35 -11.24 -19.42
C GLU A 119 -29.56 -12.54 -19.31
N GLN A 120 -29.83 -13.45 -20.25
CA GLN A 120 -29.15 -14.74 -20.37
C GLN A 120 -28.74 -14.94 -21.81
N TRP A 121 -27.60 -15.60 -22.00
CA TRP A 121 -27.04 -15.89 -23.30
C TRP A 121 -26.51 -17.32 -23.34
N THR A 122 -26.65 -18.00 -24.46
CA THR A 122 -25.81 -19.18 -24.75
C THR A 122 -24.36 -18.75 -24.95
N ASN A 123 -23.45 -19.72 -25.03
CA ASN A 123 -22.05 -19.44 -25.34
C ASN A 123 -21.92 -18.75 -26.70
N GLU A 124 -22.59 -19.25 -27.73
CA GLU A 124 -22.56 -18.70 -29.09
C GLU A 124 -23.14 -17.28 -29.15
N GLU A 125 -24.21 -17.00 -28.39
CA GLU A 125 -24.82 -15.68 -28.32
C GLU A 125 -23.89 -14.65 -27.68
N LEU A 126 -23.26 -15.00 -26.55
CA LEU A 126 -22.34 -14.09 -25.87
C LEU A 126 -21.07 -13.87 -26.69
N GLN A 127 -20.50 -14.92 -27.31
CA GLN A 127 -19.35 -14.78 -28.20
C GLN A 127 -19.67 -13.84 -29.38
N ARG A 128 -20.84 -14.01 -30.02
CA ARG A 128 -21.27 -13.11 -31.11
C ARG A 128 -21.41 -11.68 -30.62
N LYS A 129 -21.97 -11.47 -29.42
CA LYS A 129 -22.13 -10.14 -28.83
C LYS A 129 -20.79 -9.48 -28.56
N VAL A 130 -19.83 -10.20 -27.98
CA VAL A 130 -18.47 -9.71 -27.73
C VAL A 130 -17.76 -9.30 -29.03
N ARG A 131 -17.90 -10.10 -30.10
CA ARG A 131 -17.28 -9.79 -31.39
C ARG A 131 -17.92 -8.61 -32.12
N SER A 132 -19.22 -8.39 -31.92
CA SER A 132 -19.97 -7.37 -32.64
C SER A 132 -20.06 -6.04 -31.89
N ASN A 133 -19.96 -6.07 -30.55
CA ASN A 133 -20.10 -4.90 -29.68
C ASN A 133 -19.11 -5.02 -28.51
N PRO A 134 -17.78 -5.08 -28.76
CA PRO A 134 -16.78 -5.27 -27.71
C PRO A 134 -16.77 -4.14 -26.68
N GLU A 135 -17.16 -2.92 -27.06
CA GLU A 135 -17.27 -1.73 -26.20
C GLU A 135 -18.30 -1.88 -25.07
N LEU A 136 -19.20 -2.87 -25.17
CA LEU A 136 -20.12 -3.22 -24.09
C LEU A 136 -19.46 -4.05 -23.00
N PHE A 137 -18.23 -4.52 -23.18
CA PHE A 137 -17.56 -5.43 -22.25
C PHE A 137 -16.38 -4.74 -21.58
N SER A 138 -16.13 -5.10 -20.32
CA SER A 138 -14.93 -4.64 -19.60
C SER A 138 -14.31 -5.80 -18.82
N PRO A 139 -12.98 -5.89 -18.76
CA PRO A 139 -12.31 -6.98 -18.08
C PRO A 139 -12.39 -6.82 -16.56
N ASN A 140 -12.46 -7.93 -15.83
CA ASN A 140 -12.21 -7.91 -14.39
C ASN A 140 -10.72 -7.69 -14.10
N VAL A 141 -10.36 -7.66 -12.81
CA VAL A 141 -8.98 -7.42 -12.37
C VAL A 141 -7.97 -8.46 -12.88
N LEU A 142 -8.38 -9.70 -13.15
CA LEU A 142 -7.51 -10.77 -13.64
C LEU A 142 -7.31 -10.73 -15.16
N LEU A 143 -8.32 -10.29 -15.93
CA LEU A 143 -8.21 -10.17 -17.39
C LEU A 143 -7.67 -8.81 -17.84
N ARG A 144 -7.83 -7.76 -17.04
CA ARG A 144 -7.33 -6.42 -17.37
C ARG A 144 -5.85 -6.39 -17.75
N PRO A 145 -4.91 -6.98 -16.97
CA PRO A 145 -3.50 -6.96 -17.35
C PRO A 145 -3.22 -7.76 -18.64
N VAL A 146 -3.98 -8.83 -18.88
CA VAL A 146 -3.90 -9.61 -20.14
C VAL A 146 -4.36 -8.79 -21.34
N LEU A 147 -5.48 -8.07 -21.22
CA LEU A 147 -5.95 -7.16 -22.27
C LEU A 147 -4.92 -6.05 -22.55
N GLN A 148 -4.33 -5.48 -21.51
CA GLN A 148 -3.29 -4.47 -21.65
C GLN A 148 -2.11 -4.99 -22.47
N ASP A 149 -1.61 -6.19 -22.19
CA ASP A 149 -0.43 -6.75 -22.87
C ASP A 149 -0.74 -7.35 -24.24
N TYR A 150 -2.01 -7.57 -24.54
CA TYR A 150 -2.46 -7.81 -25.91
C TYR A 150 -2.39 -6.51 -26.73
N LEU A 151 -2.82 -5.39 -26.15
CA LEU A 151 -2.83 -4.08 -26.82
C LEU A 151 -1.42 -3.48 -26.94
N LEU A 152 -0.54 -3.76 -25.99
CA LEU A 152 0.77 -3.12 -25.86
C LEU A 152 1.92 -4.13 -25.89
N PRO A 153 3.07 -3.80 -26.52
CA PRO A 153 4.29 -4.58 -26.41
C PRO A 153 4.95 -4.36 -25.04
N THR A 154 4.29 -4.82 -23.97
CA THR A 154 4.70 -4.55 -22.59
C THR A 154 6.00 -5.25 -22.22
N ALA A 155 7.04 -4.48 -21.92
CA ALA A 155 8.31 -4.99 -21.40
C ALA A 155 8.21 -5.38 -19.92
N ALA A 156 7.51 -4.57 -19.11
CA ALA A 156 7.27 -4.83 -17.70
C ALA A 156 5.93 -4.21 -17.25
N TYR A 157 5.23 -4.92 -16.37
CA TYR A 157 4.06 -4.41 -15.66
C TYR A 157 4.51 -3.78 -14.33
N ILE A 158 3.98 -2.61 -13.98
CA ILE A 158 4.38 -1.84 -12.79
C ILE A 158 3.31 -1.91 -11.68
N PRO A 159 3.22 -3.00 -10.88
CA PRO A 159 2.16 -3.18 -9.90
C PRO A 159 2.45 -2.50 -8.55
N GLY A 160 1.38 -2.09 -7.85
CA GLY A 160 1.41 -1.99 -6.38
C GLY A 160 1.38 -3.35 -5.67
N PRO A 161 1.53 -3.40 -4.32
CA PRO A 161 1.55 -4.68 -3.59
C PRO A 161 0.30 -5.54 -3.78
N ALA A 162 -0.89 -4.93 -3.76
CA ALA A 162 -2.15 -5.66 -4.00
C ALA A 162 -2.27 -6.17 -5.44
N GLU A 163 -1.68 -5.45 -6.40
CA GLU A 163 -1.67 -5.87 -7.80
C GLU A 163 -0.72 -7.02 -8.04
N ALA A 164 0.48 -6.98 -7.43
CA ALA A 164 1.42 -8.08 -7.46
C ALA A 164 0.80 -9.36 -6.87
N ALA A 165 0.00 -9.23 -5.80
CA ALA A 165 -0.68 -10.37 -5.18
C ALA A 165 -1.70 -11.04 -6.12
N TYR A 166 -2.60 -10.29 -6.76
CA TYR A 166 -3.54 -10.92 -7.71
C TYR A 166 -2.88 -11.34 -9.02
N PHE A 167 -1.72 -10.77 -9.37
CA PHE A 167 -1.02 -11.16 -10.58
C PHE A 167 -0.58 -12.63 -10.55
N ALA A 168 -0.29 -13.18 -9.37
CA ALA A 168 -0.02 -14.60 -9.19
C ALA A 168 -1.23 -15.49 -9.57
N GLN A 169 -2.46 -14.97 -9.48
CA GLN A 169 -3.67 -15.62 -10.01
C GLN A 169 -3.85 -15.33 -11.51
N ALA A 170 -3.55 -14.10 -11.94
CA ALA A 170 -3.69 -13.69 -13.34
C ALA A 170 -2.70 -14.39 -14.29
N GLU A 171 -1.58 -14.90 -13.79
CA GLU A 171 -0.58 -15.67 -14.55
C GLU A 171 -1.20 -16.81 -15.37
N ILE A 172 -2.22 -17.48 -14.80
CA ILE A 172 -3.00 -18.52 -15.49
C ILE A 172 -3.71 -17.94 -16.70
N VAL A 173 -4.40 -16.81 -16.53
CA VAL A 173 -5.14 -16.14 -17.61
C VAL A 173 -4.18 -15.70 -18.71
N TYR A 174 -3.01 -15.16 -18.35
CA TYR A 174 -1.94 -14.82 -19.28
C TYR A 174 -1.50 -15.99 -20.14
N SER A 175 -1.17 -17.12 -19.49
CA SER A 175 -0.68 -18.32 -20.15
C SER A 175 -1.72 -18.89 -21.11
N GLU A 176 -2.99 -18.94 -20.68
CA GLU A 176 -4.08 -19.50 -21.47
C GLU A 176 -4.55 -18.60 -22.61
N VAL A 177 -4.47 -17.27 -22.46
CA VAL A 177 -4.99 -16.33 -23.46
C VAL A 177 -3.89 -15.84 -24.42
N LEU A 178 -2.68 -15.57 -23.92
CA LEU A 178 -1.59 -15.01 -24.72
C LEU A 178 -0.42 -15.99 -24.96
N GLY A 179 -0.39 -17.13 -24.27
CA GLY A 179 0.75 -18.07 -24.36
C GLY A 179 2.04 -17.52 -23.76
N ARG A 180 1.97 -16.44 -22.99
CA ARG A 180 3.12 -15.78 -22.33
C ARG A 180 2.67 -15.06 -21.08
N THR A 181 3.62 -14.75 -20.21
CA THR A 181 3.44 -13.90 -19.03
C THR A 181 4.32 -12.65 -19.14
N THR A 182 4.01 -11.63 -18.35
CA THR A 182 4.76 -10.37 -18.34
C THR A 182 5.52 -10.20 -17.04
N ALA A 183 6.76 -9.72 -17.15
CA ALA A 183 7.60 -9.47 -16.00
C ALA A 183 6.99 -8.40 -15.09
N LEU A 184 6.96 -8.68 -13.79
CA LEU A 184 6.56 -7.72 -12.78
C LEU A 184 7.74 -6.88 -12.33
N TRP A 185 7.55 -5.56 -12.35
CA TRP A 185 8.48 -4.59 -11.78
C TRP A 185 7.77 -3.76 -10.72
N PRO A 186 7.87 -4.11 -9.42
CA PRO A 186 7.15 -3.41 -8.36
C PRO A 186 7.34 -1.89 -8.46
N ARG A 187 6.23 -1.15 -8.32
CA ARG A 187 6.30 0.31 -8.40
C ARG A 187 7.21 0.88 -7.32
N PHE A 188 7.79 2.04 -7.61
CA PHE A 188 8.47 2.85 -6.61
C PHE A 188 7.52 3.14 -5.43
N SER A 189 8.02 2.93 -4.22
CA SER A 189 7.27 3.19 -2.98
C SER A 189 8.13 4.05 -2.07
N ALA A 190 7.58 5.18 -1.61
CA ALA A 190 8.34 6.15 -0.85
C ALA A 190 7.50 6.94 0.15
N THR A 191 8.18 7.42 1.21
CA THR A 191 7.70 8.45 2.12
C THR A 191 8.55 9.70 1.92
N LEU A 192 7.90 10.82 1.64
CA LEU A 192 8.52 12.13 1.51
C LEU A 192 8.60 12.80 2.88
N ALA A 193 9.82 13.03 3.35
CA ALA A 193 10.13 13.69 4.61
C ALA A 193 10.53 15.14 4.36
N GLU A 194 9.58 16.05 4.57
CA GLU A 194 9.79 17.50 4.42
C GLU A 194 10.90 18.02 5.37
N PRO A 195 11.59 19.13 5.05
CA PRO A 195 12.78 19.59 5.79
C PRO A 195 12.57 19.69 7.31
N ARG A 196 11.39 20.19 7.72
CA ARG A 196 11.01 20.33 9.13
C ARG A 196 10.86 18.96 9.82
N LEU A 197 10.25 18.00 9.14
CA LEU A 197 10.07 16.64 9.67
C LEU A 197 11.43 15.93 9.74
N SER A 198 12.23 16.03 8.69
CA SER A 198 13.60 15.50 8.62
C SER A 198 14.51 16.08 9.72
N SER A 199 14.37 17.38 10.02
CA SER A 199 15.08 18.02 11.14
C SER A 199 14.67 17.43 12.49
N TRP A 200 13.38 17.17 12.71
CA TRP A 200 12.91 16.55 13.95
C TRP A 200 13.29 15.09 14.06
N MET A 201 13.23 14.33 12.97
CA MET A 201 13.70 12.95 12.95
C MET A 201 15.18 12.90 13.37
N ARG A 202 16.04 13.74 12.79
CA ARG A 202 17.46 13.84 13.21
C ARG A 202 17.60 14.28 14.67
N LYS A 203 16.87 15.32 15.10
CA LYS A 203 16.92 15.84 16.47
C LYS A 203 16.59 14.78 17.52
N TYR A 204 15.64 13.90 17.23
CA TYR A 204 15.18 12.86 18.16
C TYR A 204 15.77 11.49 17.86
N GLY A 205 16.72 11.40 16.91
CA GLY A 205 17.32 10.16 16.44
C GLY A 205 16.29 9.14 15.95
N LEU A 206 15.20 9.59 15.30
CA LEU A 206 14.12 8.75 14.79
C LEU A 206 14.42 8.28 13.37
N GLU A 207 14.08 7.02 13.11
CA GLU A 207 13.99 6.46 11.77
C GLU A 207 12.51 6.32 11.35
N LEU A 208 12.22 6.16 10.07
CA LEU A 208 10.83 6.01 9.60
C LEU A 208 10.11 4.84 10.31
N ARG A 209 10.81 3.71 10.51
CA ARG A 209 10.26 2.53 11.20
C ARG A 209 9.80 2.80 12.64
N ASP A 210 10.36 3.82 13.29
CA ASP A 210 9.90 4.26 14.62
C ASP A 210 8.52 4.93 14.52
N VAL A 211 8.27 5.65 13.43
CA VAL A 211 7.02 6.39 13.18
C VAL A 211 5.91 5.49 12.63
N LEU A 212 6.25 4.42 11.91
CA LEU A 212 5.30 3.43 11.35
C LEU A 212 4.63 2.53 12.42
N GLN A 213 4.64 2.95 13.68
CA GLN A 213 4.03 2.24 14.80
C GLN A 213 2.68 2.87 15.16
N PRO A 214 1.81 2.16 15.92
CA PRO A 214 0.64 2.79 16.52
C PRO A 214 1.02 4.06 17.28
N ARG A 215 0.21 5.13 17.13
CA ARG A 215 0.51 6.47 17.64
C ARG A 215 0.96 6.49 19.10
N ASP A 216 0.28 5.75 19.97
CA ASP A 216 0.62 5.72 21.39
C ASP A 216 2.00 5.09 21.65
N THR A 217 2.35 4.03 20.91
CA THR A 217 3.67 3.40 20.96
C THR A 217 4.76 4.35 20.47
N PHE A 218 4.52 5.03 19.35
CA PHE A 218 5.45 6.03 18.82
C PHE A 218 5.65 7.21 19.79
N LEU A 219 4.57 7.75 20.36
CA LEU A 219 4.67 8.84 21.34
C LEU A 219 5.39 8.40 22.63
N ALA A 220 5.20 7.15 23.07
CA ALA A 220 5.95 6.61 24.20
C ALA A 220 7.45 6.46 23.89
N LEU A 221 7.80 6.02 22.68
CA LEU A 221 9.19 5.95 22.21
C LEU A 221 9.82 7.36 22.15
N LEU A 222 9.12 8.32 21.55
CA LEU A 222 9.57 9.71 21.47
C LEU A 222 9.76 10.29 22.88
N ALA A 223 8.82 10.04 23.79
CA ALA A 223 8.92 10.46 25.17
C ALA A 223 10.22 9.96 25.81
N ARG A 224 10.53 8.66 25.70
CA ARG A 224 11.77 8.06 26.21
C ARG A 224 13.03 8.68 25.62
N ARG A 225 13.04 8.98 24.31
CA ARG A 225 14.19 9.63 23.64
C ARG A 225 14.38 11.11 24.02
N THR A 226 13.38 11.74 24.63
CA THR A 226 13.43 13.14 25.06
C THR A 226 13.58 13.32 26.56
N VAL A 227 13.60 12.24 27.34
CA VAL A 227 13.88 12.32 28.79
C VAL A 227 15.25 12.97 28.99
N PRO A 228 15.37 13.94 29.92
CA PRO A 228 16.65 14.51 30.30
C PRO A 228 17.69 13.44 30.64
N ALA A 229 18.94 13.62 30.19
CA ALA A 229 19.99 12.62 30.32
C ALA A 229 20.26 12.24 31.79
N ASP A 230 20.19 13.21 32.71
CA ASP A 230 20.31 12.99 34.15
C ASP A 230 19.23 12.04 34.69
N ILE A 231 17.96 12.23 34.30
CA ILE A 231 16.87 11.34 34.72
C ILE A 231 17.06 9.95 34.12
N LYS A 232 17.48 9.87 32.86
CA LYS A 232 17.74 8.58 32.20
C LYS A 232 18.86 7.84 32.92
N ASP A 233 19.97 8.52 33.20
CA ASP A 233 21.11 7.96 33.92
C ASP A 233 20.71 7.50 35.33
N ASP A 234 19.80 8.21 36.00
CA ASP A 234 19.26 7.81 37.30
C ASP A 234 18.47 6.49 37.22
N PHE A 235 17.62 6.32 36.19
CA PHE A 235 16.90 5.06 35.96
C PHE A 235 17.85 3.91 35.62
N ASP A 236 18.83 4.15 34.75
CA ASP A 236 19.82 3.14 34.36
C ASP A 236 20.67 2.69 35.57
N ARG A 237 21.17 3.63 36.38
CA ARG A 237 21.89 3.31 37.62
C ARG A 237 21.00 2.56 38.62
N THR A 238 19.73 2.95 38.74
CA THR A 238 18.78 2.29 39.64
C THR A 238 18.51 0.85 39.21
N ARG A 239 18.34 0.62 37.90
CA ARG A 239 18.15 -0.71 37.30
C ARG A 239 19.33 -1.61 37.59
N GLU A 240 20.55 -1.14 37.33
CA GLU A 240 21.77 -1.90 37.63
C GLU A 240 21.90 -2.22 39.13
N HIS A 241 21.59 -1.26 40.00
CA HIS A 241 21.67 -1.47 41.45
C HIS A 241 20.65 -2.51 41.90
N LEU A 242 19.40 -2.40 41.42
CA LEU A 242 18.32 -3.33 41.69
C LEU A 242 18.71 -4.75 41.26
N ASP A 243 19.24 -4.91 40.04
CA ASP A 243 19.67 -6.20 39.52
C ASP A 243 20.79 -6.82 40.36
N ARG A 244 21.79 -6.02 40.77
CA ARG A 244 22.86 -6.49 41.65
C ARG A 244 22.34 -6.98 43.01
N LEU A 245 21.44 -6.22 43.64
CA LEU A 245 20.85 -6.58 44.94
C LEU A 245 20.00 -7.84 44.85
N LEU A 246 19.14 -7.93 43.83
CA LEU A 246 18.27 -9.08 43.62
C LEU A 246 19.08 -10.34 43.31
N ALA A 247 20.10 -10.25 42.46
CA ALA A 247 20.97 -11.38 42.15
C ALA A 247 21.71 -11.89 43.40
N GLY A 248 22.21 -10.98 44.25
CA GLY A 248 22.86 -11.35 45.51
C GLY A 248 21.92 -12.05 46.50
N LEU A 249 20.70 -11.52 46.64
CA LEU A 249 19.67 -12.11 47.49
C LEU A 249 19.23 -13.49 46.97
N ILE A 250 18.92 -13.61 45.68
CA ILE A 250 18.47 -14.86 45.05
C ILE A 250 19.54 -15.95 45.16
N ASN A 251 20.82 -15.61 44.96
CA ASN A 251 21.92 -16.55 45.17
C ASN A 251 22.04 -17.02 46.62
N SER A 252 21.67 -16.19 47.59
CA SER A 252 21.63 -16.59 49.00
C SER A 252 20.42 -17.48 49.28
N LEU A 253 19.26 -17.18 48.70
CA LEU A 253 18.04 -18.00 48.82
C LEU A 253 18.21 -19.40 48.22
N LYS A 254 18.97 -19.55 47.12
CA LYS A 254 19.31 -20.86 46.53
C LYS A 254 20.00 -21.79 47.52
N LYS A 255 20.71 -21.25 48.51
CA LYS A 255 21.39 -22.04 49.56
C LYS A 255 20.43 -22.51 50.65
N VAL A 256 19.24 -21.90 50.74
CA VAL A 256 18.21 -22.22 51.72
C VAL A 256 17.21 -23.21 51.10
N ASP A 257 16.59 -22.83 49.98
CA ASP A 257 15.61 -23.65 49.27
C ASP A 257 15.44 -23.17 47.82
N ALA A 258 15.33 -24.11 46.87
CA ALA A 258 15.22 -23.81 45.45
C ALA A 258 13.88 -23.16 45.09
N THR A 259 12.79 -23.57 45.73
CA THR A 259 11.44 -23.04 45.51
C THR A 259 11.34 -21.58 45.97
N VAL A 260 11.99 -21.25 47.09
CA VAL A 260 12.08 -19.86 47.59
C VAL A 260 12.92 -18.99 46.65
N ALA A 261 14.00 -19.52 46.07
CA ALA A 261 14.78 -18.80 45.07
C ALA A 261 13.98 -18.50 43.79
N GLU A 262 13.17 -19.46 43.33
CA GLU A 262 12.26 -19.27 42.19
C GLU A 262 11.20 -18.19 42.48
N ALA A 263 10.62 -18.20 43.68
CA ALA A 263 9.73 -17.11 44.12
C ALA A 263 10.45 -15.75 44.13
N GLY A 264 11.74 -15.72 44.48
CA GLY A 264 12.61 -14.55 44.41
C GLY A 264 12.82 -14.02 42.98
N GLU A 265 13.07 -14.89 42.00
CA GLU A 265 13.18 -14.51 40.58
C GLU A 265 11.87 -13.94 40.03
N ASN A 266 10.73 -14.51 40.44
CA ASN A 266 9.41 -14.00 40.09
C ASN A 266 9.17 -12.60 40.69
N ALA A 267 9.57 -12.37 41.95
CA ALA A 267 9.50 -11.06 42.58
C ALA A 267 10.43 -10.05 41.89
N ALA A 268 11.66 -10.46 41.54
CA ALA A 268 12.62 -9.65 40.81
C ALA A 268 12.07 -9.19 39.45
N SER A 269 11.47 -10.10 38.69
CA SER A 269 10.84 -9.80 37.41
C SER A 269 9.70 -8.78 37.56
N LYS A 270 8.88 -8.88 38.61
CA LYS A 270 7.84 -7.89 38.90
C LYS A 270 8.43 -6.52 39.27
N MET A 271 9.51 -6.48 40.05
CA MET A 271 10.17 -5.21 40.40
C MET A 271 10.76 -4.51 39.18
N ARG A 272 11.43 -5.25 38.28
CA ARG A 272 11.93 -4.73 37.00
C ARG A 272 10.79 -4.14 36.17
N TYR A 273 9.69 -4.88 36.03
CA TYR A 273 8.50 -4.42 35.33
C TYR A 273 7.94 -3.13 35.92
N GLN A 274 7.89 -2.99 37.26
CA GLN A 274 7.43 -1.76 37.90
C GLN A 274 8.39 -0.59 37.67
N LEU A 275 9.70 -0.83 37.65
CA LEU A 275 10.69 0.19 37.34
C LEU A 275 10.53 0.67 35.88
N ASP A 276 10.39 -0.25 34.93
CA ASP A 276 10.12 0.06 33.51
C ASP A 276 8.82 0.86 33.33
N HIS A 277 7.79 0.49 34.09
CA HIS A 277 6.51 1.18 34.07
C HIS A 277 6.62 2.59 34.66
N LEU A 278 7.42 2.77 35.73
CA LEU A 278 7.69 4.08 36.31
C LEU A 278 8.48 4.97 35.34
N GLU A 279 9.50 4.44 34.69
CA GLU A 279 10.29 5.14 33.66
C GLU A 279 9.38 5.58 32.49
N ALA A 280 8.51 4.70 32.01
CA ALA A 280 7.54 5.03 30.97
C ALA A 280 6.57 6.15 31.41
N ARG A 281 6.12 6.14 32.66
CA ARG A 281 5.28 7.22 33.22
C ARG A 281 6.03 8.54 33.34
N ALA A 282 7.29 8.51 33.79
CA ALA A 282 8.15 9.70 33.88
C ALA A 282 8.38 10.31 32.49
N ALA A 283 8.71 9.48 31.51
CA ALA A 283 8.84 9.88 30.11
C ALA A 283 7.56 10.52 29.58
N LYS A 284 6.41 9.87 29.79
CA LYS A 284 5.09 10.40 29.37
C LYS A 284 4.77 11.75 30.03
N ALA A 285 5.06 11.89 31.33
CA ALA A 285 4.86 13.14 32.05
C ALA A 285 5.78 14.26 31.54
N HIS A 286 7.03 13.92 31.16
CA HIS A 286 7.95 14.86 30.52
C HIS A 286 7.41 15.33 29.16
N LEU A 287 6.93 14.39 28.32
CA LEU A 287 6.32 14.71 27.03
C LEU A 287 5.11 15.66 27.18
N GLN A 288 4.23 15.39 28.14
CA GLN A 288 3.03 16.21 28.41
C GLN A 288 3.38 17.61 28.91
N ARG A 289 4.43 17.74 29.75
CA ARG A 289 4.95 19.05 30.16
C ARG A 289 5.56 19.80 28.99
N THR A 290 6.25 19.08 28.10
CA THR A 290 6.87 19.66 26.92
C THR A 290 5.91 19.52 25.73
N GLN A 291 4.79 20.28 25.75
CA GLN A 291 3.77 20.36 24.68
C GLN A 291 4.36 20.49 23.26
N VAL A 292 5.58 20.99 23.12
CA VAL A 292 6.32 21.06 21.85
C VAL A 292 6.63 19.67 21.29
N VAL A 293 7.15 18.74 22.11
CA VAL A 293 7.54 17.40 21.65
C VAL A 293 6.31 16.56 21.28
N GLU A 294 5.24 16.64 22.07
CA GLU A 294 3.97 15.99 21.73
C GLU A 294 3.39 16.49 20.40
N ARG A 295 3.48 17.80 20.15
CA ARG A 295 3.10 18.40 18.86
C ARG A 295 3.99 17.92 17.72
N HIS A 296 5.31 17.78 17.93
CA HIS A 296 6.22 17.24 16.93
C HIS A 296 5.89 15.79 16.60
N GLY A 297 5.71 14.95 17.62
CA GLY A 297 5.33 13.55 17.44
C GLY A 297 3.98 13.41 16.73
N SER A 298 2.98 14.20 17.13
CA SER A 298 1.68 14.17 16.46
C SER A 298 1.80 14.54 14.97
N LEU A 299 2.57 15.58 14.64
CA LEU A 299 2.75 15.98 13.24
C LEU A 299 3.57 14.96 12.43
N LEU A 300 4.61 14.36 13.02
CA LEU A 300 5.38 13.29 12.38
C LEU A 300 4.49 12.09 12.05
N SER A 301 3.67 11.64 13.01
CA SER A 301 2.75 10.53 12.80
C SER A 301 1.70 10.87 11.74
N THR A 302 1.09 12.05 11.79
CA THR A 302 0.07 12.47 10.81
C THR A 302 0.65 12.63 9.40
N MET A 303 1.88 13.12 9.25
CA MET A 303 2.45 13.38 7.93
C MET A 303 3.16 12.17 7.33
N LEU A 304 3.79 11.31 8.13
CA LEU A 304 4.58 10.17 7.63
C LEU A 304 3.83 8.83 7.71
N PHE A 305 2.86 8.69 8.62
CA PHE A 305 2.04 7.49 8.79
C PHE A 305 0.57 7.81 9.08
N PRO A 306 -0.09 8.61 8.21
CA PRO A 306 -1.47 9.05 8.38
C PRO A 306 -2.43 7.86 8.53
N ASP A 307 -3.33 7.94 9.51
CA ASP A 307 -4.39 6.95 9.74
C ASP A 307 -3.92 5.49 9.85
N LYS A 308 -2.67 5.27 10.27
CA LYS A 308 -2.00 3.95 10.31
C LYS A 308 -1.82 3.31 8.93
N GLU A 309 -1.72 4.13 7.90
CA GLU A 309 -1.42 3.73 6.53
C GLU A 309 -0.17 4.45 6.02
N LEU A 310 0.48 3.88 4.99
CA LEU A 310 1.61 4.49 4.33
C LEU A 310 1.24 5.85 3.73
N GLN A 311 2.15 6.81 3.81
CA GLN A 311 1.95 8.18 3.31
C GLN A 311 1.43 8.22 1.87
N GLU A 312 2.05 7.46 0.97
CA GLU A 312 1.70 7.34 -0.45
C GLU A 312 0.28 6.81 -0.73
N ARG A 313 -0.41 6.26 0.28
CA ARG A 313 -1.80 5.78 0.17
C ARG A 313 -2.84 6.78 0.65
N ARG A 314 -2.42 7.83 1.36
CA ARG A 314 -3.33 8.79 2.02
C ARG A 314 -3.11 10.22 1.57
N ILE A 315 -1.86 10.62 1.33
CA ILE A 315 -1.51 11.97 0.91
C ILE A 315 -1.34 11.97 -0.61
N GLY A 316 -2.22 12.68 -1.31
CA GLY A 316 -2.12 12.82 -2.77
C GLY A 316 -0.88 13.61 -3.18
N GLY A 317 -0.21 13.19 -4.26
CA GLY A 317 1.03 13.82 -4.75
C GLY A 317 0.89 15.31 -5.07
N VAL A 318 -0.32 15.77 -5.43
CA VAL A 318 -0.66 17.18 -5.63
C VAL A 318 -0.32 18.03 -4.40
N TYR A 319 -0.38 17.47 -3.18
CA TYR A 319 0.03 18.17 -1.97
C TYR A 319 1.49 18.63 -2.03
N PHE A 320 2.38 17.71 -2.40
CA PHE A 320 3.81 17.98 -2.48
C PHE A 320 4.14 18.83 -3.70
N LEU A 321 3.54 18.56 -4.85
CA LEU A 321 3.73 19.37 -6.05
C LEU A 321 3.30 20.83 -5.82
N GLY A 322 2.18 21.08 -5.14
CA GLY A 322 1.75 22.45 -4.81
C GLY A 322 2.67 23.18 -3.84
N LYS A 323 3.52 22.48 -3.09
CA LYS A 323 4.47 23.08 -2.14
C LYS A 323 5.88 23.22 -2.71
N TYR A 324 6.32 22.24 -3.49
CA TYR A 324 7.70 22.12 -3.99
C TYR A 324 7.81 22.39 -5.50
N GLY A 325 6.69 22.60 -6.19
CA GLY A 325 6.65 22.86 -7.62
C GLY A 325 6.83 21.59 -8.48
N PRO A 326 6.81 21.74 -9.81
CA PRO A 326 6.98 20.63 -10.76
C PRO A 326 8.37 20.00 -10.73
N ASP A 327 9.40 20.75 -10.30
CA ASP A 327 10.78 20.26 -10.16
C ASP A 327 10.93 19.12 -9.15
N LEU A 328 9.95 18.96 -8.25
CA LEU A 328 9.87 17.80 -7.38
C LEU A 328 9.92 16.48 -8.16
N ILE A 329 9.34 16.42 -9.37
CA ILE A 329 9.35 15.19 -10.17
C ILE A 329 10.78 14.83 -10.59
N ASP A 330 11.61 15.81 -10.96
CA ASP A 330 13.04 15.55 -11.26
C ASP A 330 13.77 15.06 -10.01
N ALA A 331 13.58 15.75 -8.89
CA ALA A 331 14.22 15.37 -7.63
C ALA A 331 13.85 13.94 -7.20
N LEU A 332 12.62 13.50 -7.44
CA LEU A 332 12.19 12.13 -7.17
C LEU A 332 12.85 11.12 -8.13
N LEU A 333 12.96 11.45 -9.42
CA LEU A 333 13.61 10.59 -10.41
C LEU A 333 15.12 10.46 -10.16
N GLU A 334 15.79 11.51 -9.71
CA GLU A 334 17.22 11.49 -9.35
C GLU A 334 17.51 10.62 -8.12
N GLN A 335 16.56 10.59 -7.17
CA GLN A 335 16.68 9.79 -5.95
C GLN A 335 16.17 8.35 -6.13
N TYR A 336 15.42 8.06 -7.19
CA TYR A 336 14.96 6.72 -7.50
C TYR A 336 16.16 5.77 -7.66
N ARG A 337 16.05 4.59 -7.05
CA ARG A 337 17.04 3.50 -7.16
C ARG A 337 16.33 2.26 -7.69
N PRO A 338 16.42 1.96 -8.99
CA PRO A 338 15.63 0.90 -9.62
C PRO A 338 15.93 -0.51 -9.06
N GLU A 339 17.14 -0.70 -8.53
CA GLU A 339 17.58 -1.97 -7.93
C GLU A 339 16.98 -2.20 -6.54
N CYS A 340 16.56 -1.15 -5.85
CA CYS A 340 16.06 -1.20 -4.49
C CYS A 340 14.53 -1.34 -4.48
N ARG A 341 14.05 -2.52 -4.07
CA ARG A 341 12.62 -2.85 -3.97
C ARG A 341 11.99 -2.47 -2.63
N ASP A 342 12.79 -2.01 -1.67
CA ASP A 342 12.32 -1.60 -0.36
C ASP A 342 11.60 -0.25 -0.42
N HIS A 343 10.87 0.07 0.65
CA HIS A 343 10.26 1.38 0.80
C HIS A 343 11.32 2.46 1.04
N HIS A 344 11.27 3.54 0.26
CA HIS A 344 12.26 4.62 0.31
C HIS A 344 11.86 5.73 1.26
N VAL A 345 12.84 6.39 1.87
CA VAL A 345 12.65 7.65 2.59
C VAL A 345 13.34 8.75 1.81
N ILE A 346 12.56 9.63 1.22
CA ILE A 346 13.06 10.74 0.41
C ILE A 346 13.04 12.00 1.27
N HIS A 347 14.21 12.50 1.60
CA HIS A 347 14.34 13.76 2.31
C HIS A 347 14.26 14.90 1.30
N LEU A 348 13.25 15.75 1.44
CA LEU A 348 13.11 16.96 0.63
C LEU A 348 13.94 18.07 1.27
N ASP A 349 14.67 18.82 0.45
CA ASP A 349 15.50 19.97 0.88
C ASP A 349 14.74 21.30 0.83
#